data_AF-A0A3D4JHY4-F1
#
_entry.id   AF-A0A3D4JHY4-F1
#
_cell.length_a   1.000
_cell.length_b   1.000
_cell.length_c   1.000
_cell.angle_alpha   90.00
_cell.angle_beta   90.00
_cell.angle_gamma   90.00
#
_symmetry.space_group_name_H-M   'P 1'
#
loop_
_entity.id
_entity.type
_entity.pdbx_description
1 polymer ?
#
loop_
_entity_poly.entity_id
_entity_poly.type
_entity_poly.pdbx_seq_one_letter_code
_entity_poly.pdbx_strand_id
1 'polypeptide(L)'
;CRIGPGRVYPRQGALLVGETAEVFGRNPTNEYWYIRNPDKPNEFCWVWGEYATLTGPFALLPIFTPPPTPTPTFTATPAPSFGLKATGMDSCGSTWWAEVEVKNTSSFVFKSMEYTVLDTVTDIEKTLLTNGFTNKDGCSATTIKDTIASNDSFIISSALFDATLQNHKLRVDVTLCTELNQKGICVSQRVNFTP
;
A
#
# COMPACT_ATOMS: atom_id res chain seq x y z
N CYS A 1 20.90 19.36 21.49
CA CYS A 1 21.96 18.85 20.60
C CYS A 1 21.55 17.54 19.92
N ARG A 2 22.26 17.15 18.84
CA ARG A 2 21.97 15.99 17.98
C ARG A 2 23.23 15.16 17.74
N ILE A 3 23.08 13.92 17.28
CA ILE A 3 24.24 13.06 16.97
C ILE A 3 25.09 13.57 15.80
N GLY A 4 24.52 14.42 14.94
CA GLY A 4 25.18 15.04 13.81
C GLY A 4 24.67 16.47 13.57
N PRO A 5 25.36 17.25 12.73
CA PRO A 5 25.03 18.64 12.42
C PRO A 5 23.84 18.73 11.45
N GLY A 6 22.65 19.01 11.97
CA GLY A 6 21.45 19.21 11.15
C GLY A 6 20.19 18.59 11.74
N ARG A 7 19.03 19.04 11.26
CA ARG A 7 17.71 18.54 11.74
C ARG A 7 17.44 17.07 11.39
N VAL A 8 18.11 16.56 10.35
CA VAL A 8 18.04 15.18 9.87
C VAL A 8 18.61 14.17 10.87
N TYR A 9 19.53 14.58 11.74
CA TYR A 9 20.13 13.69 12.74
C TYR A 9 19.25 13.57 13.98
N PRO A 10 19.10 12.38 14.60
CA PRO A 10 18.41 12.19 15.87
C PRO A 10 18.85 13.17 16.98
N ARG A 11 17.90 13.58 17.83
CA ARG A 11 18.16 14.38 19.03
C ARG A 11 18.83 13.50 20.09
N GLN A 12 19.87 14.04 20.73
CA GLN A 12 20.60 13.36 21.80
C GLN A 12 20.43 14.03 23.17
N GLY A 13 20.16 15.34 23.17
CA GLY A 13 19.93 16.13 24.38
C GLY A 13 19.52 17.56 24.04
N ALA A 14 19.56 18.44 25.02
CA ALA A 14 19.35 19.88 24.87
C ALA A 14 20.46 20.64 25.60
N LEU A 15 20.63 21.92 25.24
CA LEU A 15 21.30 22.90 26.08
C LEU A 15 20.23 23.92 26.44
N LEU A 16 20.02 24.17 27.73
CA LEU A 16 19.07 25.16 28.22
C LEU A 16 19.68 26.56 28.18
N VAL A 17 18.81 27.58 28.25
CA VAL A 17 19.24 28.98 28.26
C VAL A 17 20.11 29.24 29.49
N GLY A 18 21.28 29.85 29.28
CA GLY A 18 22.24 30.16 30.33
C GLY A 18 23.27 29.04 30.59
N GLU A 19 23.09 27.85 30.01
CA GLU A 19 24.09 26.79 30.10
C GLU A 19 25.30 27.06 29.20
N THR A 20 26.46 26.60 29.66
CA THR A 20 27.72 26.70 28.94
C THR A 20 28.27 25.30 28.69
N ALA A 21 28.79 25.06 27.49
CA ALA A 21 29.45 23.81 27.14
C ALA A 21 30.77 24.08 26.41
N GLU A 22 31.76 23.23 26.67
CA GLU A 22 33.06 23.29 25.98
C GLU A 22 32.92 22.78 24.54
N VAL A 23 33.50 23.52 23.60
CA VAL A 23 33.48 23.19 22.17
C VAL A 23 34.77 22.47 21.80
N PHE A 24 34.63 21.29 21.21
CA PHE A 24 35.74 20.41 20.82
C PHE A 24 36.00 20.41 19.31
N GLY A 25 35.03 20.83 18.50
CA GLY A 25 35.17 20.82 17.05
C GLY A 25 34.07 21.61 16.34
N ARG A 26 34.24 21.79 15.04
CA ARG A 26 33.29 22.50 14.18
C ARG A 26 32.99 21.72 12.91
N ASN A 27 31.83 21.95 12.31
CA ASN A 27 31.52 21.38 11.00
C ASN A 27 32.20 22.22 9.89
N PRO A 28 32.32 21.71 8.65
CA PRO A 28 32.98 22.42 7.56
C PRO A 28 32.39 23.80 7.22
N THR A 29 31.11 24.04 7.52
CA THR A 29 30.42 25.32 7.25
C THR A 29 30.46 26.31 8.42
N ASN A 30 31.04 25.94 9.57
CA ASN A 30 31.05 26.73 10.81
C ASN A 30 29.65 27.11 11.36
N GLU A 31 28.64 26.31 11.03
CA GLU A 31 27.28 26.50 11.51
C GLU A 31 26.99 25.63 12.75
N TYR A 32 27.69 24.51 12.89
CA TYR A 32 27.47 23.55 13.97
C TYR A 32 28.75 23.28 14.75
N TRP A 33 28.58 23.10 16.06
CA TRP A 33 29.64 22.94 17.03
C TRP A 33 29.51 21.60 17.74
N TYR A 34 30.62 20.87 17.81
CA TYR A 34 30.70 19.62 18.55
C TYR A 34 31.10 19.92 19.99
N ILE A 35 30.20 19.61 20.92
CA ILE A 35 30.34 19.95 22.34
C ILE A 35 30.29 18.70 23.20
N ARG A 36 30.86 18.78 24.40
CA ARG A 36 30.54 17.85 25.48
C ARG A 36 29.17 18.21 26.03
N ASN A 37 28.26 17.24 26.12
CA ASN A 37 26.91 17.48 26.62
C ASN A 37 26.96 17.82 28.13
N PRO A 38 26.48 19.00 28.57
CA PRO A 38 26.54 19.40 29.98
C PRO A 38 25.65 18.53 30.87
N ASP A 39 24.51 18.07 30.36
CA ASP A 39 23.59 17.16 31.09
C ASP A 39 24.11 15.73 31.16
N LYS A 40 25.02 15.37 30.25
CA LYS A 40 25.58 14.02 30.11
C LYS A 40 27.06 14.10 29.78
N PRO A 41 27.94 14.28 30.78
CA PRO A 41 29.35 14.64 30.57
C PRO A 41 30.20 13.59 29.83
N ASN A 42 29.69 12.37 29.70
CA ASN A 42 30.31 11.28 28.93
C ASN A 42 29.80 11.21 27.47
N GLU A 43 28.82 12.03 27.10
CA GLU A 43 28.28 12.11 25.75
C GLU A 43 28.72 13.41 25.08
N PHE A 44 28.91 13.35 23.77
CA PHE A 44 29.18 14.50 22.94
C PHE A 44 28.11 14.61 21.86
N CYS A 45 27.82 15.83 21.43
CA CYS A 45 26.78 16.07 20.46
C CYS A 45 26.97 17.39 19.72
N TRP A 46 26.21 17.57 18.65
CA TRP A 46 26.23 18.75 17.80
C TRP A 46 25.15 19.75 18.19
N VAL A 47 25.54 21.01 18.30
CA VAL A 47 24.63 22.16 18.52
C VAL A 47 24.73 23.14 17.36
N TRP A 48 23.61 23.80 17.07
CA TRP A 48 23.55 24.81 16.02
C TRP A 48 23.98 26.16 16.60
N GLY A 49 24.91 26.83 15.93
CA GLY A 49 25.46 28.12 16.37
C GLY A 49 24.44 29.26 16.38
N GLU A 50 23.34 29.16 15.63
CA GLU A 50 22.32 30.22 15.60
C GLU A 50 21.67 30.48 16.97
N TYR A 51 21.66 29.47 17.85
CA TYR A 51 21.07 29.57 19.19
C TYR A 51 22.10 29.61 20.32
N ALA A 52 23.38 29.86 20.02
CA ALA A 52 24.44 29.90 21.02
C ALA A 52 25.42 31.05 20.76
N THR A 53 25.95 31.63 21.83
CA THR A 53 27.04 32.61 21.75
C THR A 53 28.37 31.89 21.91
N LEU A 54 29.28 32.06 20.95
CA LEU A 54 30.63 31.50 21.02
C LEU A 54 31.61 32.49 21.64
N THR A 55 32.52 31.97 22.46
CA THR A 55 33.61 32.73 23.07
C THR A 55 34.94 32.01 22.84
N GLY A 56 36.02 32.77 22.64
CA GLY A 56 37.37 32.21 22.42
C GLY A 56 37.74 31.96 20.94
N PRO A 57 38.92 31.35 20.68
CA PRO A 57 39.50 31.23 19.34
C PRO A 57 38.93 30.02 18.56
N PHE A 58 37.63 30.04 18.25
CA PHE A 58 36.94 28.94 17.56
C PHE A 58 37.49 28.64 16.15
N ALA A 59 38.22 29.58 15.53
CA ALA A 59 38.93 29.36 14.28
C ALA A 59 40.02 28.28 14.37
N LEU A 60 40.54 28.01 15.57
CA LEU A 60 41.56 26.98 15.84
C LEU A 60 40.96 25.60 16.09
N LEU A 61 39.63 25.47 16.16
CA LEU A 61 38.99 24.18 16.42
C LEU A 61 39.14 23.25 15.21
N PRO A 62 39.37 21.95 15.46
CA PRO A 62 39.42 20.95 14.40
C PRO A 62 38.07 20.85 13.70
N ILE A 63 38.13 20.58 12.39
CA ILE A 63 36.94 20.31 11.59
C ILE A 63 36.60 18.84 11.73
N PHE A 64 35.41 18.53 12.24
CA PHE A 64 34.91 17.17 12.34
C PHE A 64 34.01 16.86 11.16
N THR A 65 34.26 15.73 10.52
CA THR A 65 33.37 15.20 9.49
C THR A 65 32.07 14.72 10.17
N PRO A 66 30.91 15.23 9.73
CA PRO A 66 29.62 14.74 10.21
C PRO A 66 29.50 13.22 10.08
N PRO A 67 28.78 12.52 10.98
CA PRO A 67 28.34 11.16 10.69
C PRO A 67 27.46 11.16 9.42
N PRO A 68 27.34 10.05 8.69
CA PRO A 68 26.44 9.98 7.54
C PRO A 68 24.99 10.25 7.98
N THR A 69 24.23 10.95 7.14
CA THR A 69 22.79 11.12 7.36
C THR A 69 22.09 9.76 7.28
N PRO A 70 21.00 9.53 8.04
CA PRO A 70 20.16 8.36 7.86
C PRO A 70 19.69 8.25 6.40
N THR A 71 19.83 7.06 5.82
CA THR A 71 19.29 6.75 4.50
C THR A 71 17.76 6.80 4.57
N PRO A 72 17.07 7.48 3.63
CA PRO A 72 15.61 7.42 3.58
C PRO A 72 15.15 5.98 3.32
N THR A 73 14.21 5.50 4.13
CA THR A 73 13.55 4.21 3.89
C THR A 73 12.33 4.43 3.00
N PHE A 74 12.25 3.70 1.88
CA PHE A 74 11.04 3.69 1.05
C PHE A 74 9.98 2.81 1.71
N THR A 75 8.84 3.42 2.06
CA THR A 75 7.64 2.66 2.45
C THR A 75 6.87 2.31 1.19
N ALA A 76 6.55 1.03 0.99
CA ALA A 76 5.73 0.63 -0.15
C ALA A 76 4.37 1.32 -0.10
N THR A 77 3.92 1.85 -1.23
CA THR A 77 2.56 2.39 -1.37
C THR A 77 1.57 1.23 -1.28
N PRO A 78 0.54 1.29 -0.41
CA PRO A 78 -0.51 0.28 -0.37
C PRO A 78 -1.17 0.12 -1.75
N ALA A 79 -1.43 -1.12 -2.16
CA ALA A 79 -2.10 -1.45 -3.41
C ALA A 79 -3.37 -2.28 -3.12
N PRO A 80 -4.42 -2.18 -3.98
CA PRO A 80 -5.60 -3.01 -3.85
C PRO A 80 -5.27 -4.49 -4.07
N SER A 81 -5.98 -5.36 -3.35
CA SER A 81 -5.84 -6.81 -3.44
C SER A 81 -7.14 -7.48 -3.02
N PHE A 82 -7.44 -8.62 -3.64
CA PHE A 82 -8.57 -9.45 -3.27
C PHE A 82 -8.23 -10.93 -3.53
N GLY A 83 -8.89 -11.81 -2.78
CA GLY A 83 -8.89 -13.25 -3.03
C GLY A 83 -10.05 -13.63 -3.95
N LEU A 84 -9.81 -14.60 -4.83
CA LEU A 84 -10.79 -15.15 -5.75
C LEU A 84 -10.92 -16.65 -5.51
N LYS A 85 -12.14 -17.14 -5.30
CA LYS A 85 -12.42 -18.55 -5.06
C LYS A 85 -13.57 -19.02 -5.94
N ALA A 86 -13.37 -20.10 -6.68
CA ALA A 86 -14.46 -20.73 -7.42
C ALA A 86 -15.50 -21.30 -6.45
N THR A 87 -16.77 -20.97 -6.66
CA THR A 87 -17.89 -21.54 -5.91
C THR A 87 -18.62 -22.60 -6.73
N GLY A 88 -18.57 -22.50 -8.06
CA GLY A 88 -19.11 -23.50 -8.97
C GLY A 88 -19.80 -22.84 -10.17
N MET A 89 -20.97 -23.37 -10.51
CA MET A 89 -21.82 -22.87 -11.58
C MET A 89 -23.27 -22.95 -11.15
N ASP A 90 -24.11 -22.14 -11.79
CA ASP A 90 -25.55 -22.17 -11.57
C ASP A 90 -26.31 -21.95 -12.90
N SER A 91 -27.61 -22.19 -12.89
CA SER A 91 -28.45 -22.22 -14.08
C SER A 91 -29.91 -21.88 -13.83
N CYS A 92 -30.56 -21.38 -14.87
CA CYS A 92 -32.01 -21.26 -14.93
C CYS A 92 -32.47 -21.59 -16.35
N GLY A 93 -33.24 -22.67 -16.49
CA GLY A 93 -33.65 -23.18 -17.80
C GLY A 93 -32.44 -23.63 -18.63
N SER A 94 -32.27 -23.08 -19.83
CA SER A 94 -31.15 -23.38 -20.74
C SER A 94 -29.98 -22.40 -20.60
N THR A 95 -30.02 -21.49 -19.62
CA THR A 95 -28.96 -20.50 -19.39
C THR A 95 -28.09 -20.89 -18.21
N TRP A 96 -26.78 -20.76 -18.39
CA TRP A 96 -25.76 -21.16 -17.43
C TRP A 96 -24.80 -20.00 -17.12
N TRP A 97 -24.24 -19.95 -15.93
CA TRP A 97 -23.19 -18.99 -15.56
C TRP A 97 -22.23 -19.58 -14.52
N ALA A 98 -21.02 -19.04 -14.50
CA ALA A 98 -20.00 -19.39 -13.52
C ALA A 98 -20.09 -18.48 -12.30
N GLU A 99 -19.85 -19.05 -11.12
CA GLU A 99 -19.85 -18.32 -9.86
C GLU A 99 -18.51 -18.38 -9.15
N VAL A 100 -18.11 -17.22 -8.62
CA VAL A 100 -16.89 -17.06 -7.84
C VAL A 100 -17.17 -16.14 -6.66
N GLU A 101 -16.55 -16.43 -5.52
CA GLU A 101 -16.50 -15.55 -4.37
C GLU A 101 -15.29 -14.63 -4.50
N VAL A 102 -15.54 -13.33 -4.39
CA VAL A 102 -14.50 -12.30 -4.23
C VAL A 102 -14.43 -11.87 -2.77
N LYS A 103 -13.21 -11.80 -2.22
CA LYS A 103 -12.96 -11.29 -0.87
C LYS A 103 -11.92 -10.19 -0.91
N ASN A 104 -12.28 -8.99 -0.50
CA ASN A 104 -11.33 -7.88 -0.44
C ASN A 104 -10.36 -8.06 0.72
N THR A 105 -9.07 -8.12 0.42
CA THR A 105 -7.97 -8.32 1.39
C THR A 105 -7.16 -7.04 1.61
N SER A 106 -7.65 -5.91 1.11
CA SER A 106 -7.00 -4.60 1.16
C SER A 106 -7.89 -3.54 1.80
N SER A 107 -7.32 -2.37 2.07
CA SER A 107 -8.07 -1.21 2.58
C SER A 107 -8.81 -0.43 1.50
N PHE A 108 -8.62 -0.76 0.22
CA PHE A 108 -9.25 -0.07 -0.90
C PHE A 108 -10.68 -0.56 -1.09
N VAL A 109 -11.60 0.30 -1.51
CA VAL A 109 -12.98 -0.08 -1.82
C VAL A 109 -13.11 -0.30 -3.32
N PHE A 110 -13.65 -1.45 -3.73
CA PHE A 110 -13.93 -1.73 -5.13
C PHE A 110 -15.35 -1.30 -5.50
N LYS A 111 -15.53 -0.76 -6.72
CA LYS A 111 -16.81 -0.19 -7.20
C LYS A 111 -17.25 -0.71 -8.56
N SER A 112 -16.34 -1.28 -9.36
CA SER A 112 -16.68 -1.89 -10.63
C SER A 112 -15.87 -3.16 -10.87
N MET A 113 -16.40 -4.01 -11.75
CA MET A 113 -15.77 -5.27 -12.11
C MET A 113 -15.79 -5.51 -13.61
N GLU A 114 -14.81 -6.28 -14.07
CA GLU A 114 -14.84 -7.01 -15.32
C GLU A 114 -14.70 -8.50 -14.98
N TYR A 115 -15.62 -9.32 -15.48
CA TYR A 115 -15.64 -10.76 -15.24
C TYR A 115 -15.68 -11.49 -16.58
N THR A 116 -14.56 -12.12 -16.92
CA THR A 116 -14.38 -12.92 -18.12
C THR A 116 -14.35 -14.40 -17.78
N VAL A 117 -15.11 -15.19 -18.52
CA VAL A 117 -15.11 -16.66 -18.46
C VAL A 117 -14.79 -17.20 -19.84
N LEU A 118 -13.73 -18.00 -19.93
CA LEU A 118 -13.36 -18.78 -21.10
C LEU A 118 -13.64 -20.26 -20.81
N ASP A 119 -14.55 -20.85 -21.57
CA ASP A 119 -14.69 -22.30 -21.67
C ASP A 119 -13.62 -22.85 -22.61
N THR A 120 -12.62 -23.54 -22.05
CA THR A 120 -11.50 -24.07 -22.82
C THR A 120 -11.81 -25.32 -23.64
N VAL A 121 -13.01 -25.90 -23.47
CA VAL A 121 -13.47 -27.06 -24.24
C VAL A 121 -14.13 -26.60 -25.53
N THR A 122 -14.98 -25.58 -25.45
CA THR A 122 -15.72 -25.03 -26.61
C THR A 122 -15.06 -23.81 -27.23
N ASP A 123 -14.02 -23.26 -26.59
CA ASP A 123 -13.33 -22.01 -26.95
C ASP A 123 -14.28 -20.79 -27.00
N ILE A 124 -15.32 -20.82 -26.17
CA ILE A 124 -16.28 -19.73 -26.01
C ILE A 124 -15.85 -18.86 -24.84
N GLU A 125 -15.65 -17.57 -25.11
CA GLU A 125 -15.37 -16.55 -24.11
C GLU A 125 -16.55 -15.59 -23.96
N LYS A 126 -16.87 -15.23 -22.72
CA LYS A 126 -17.86 -14.20 -22.39
C LYS A 126 -17.29 -13.27 -21.34
N THR A 127 -17.49 -11.97 -21.55
CA THR A 127 -17.05 -10.91 -20.63
C THR A 127 -18.24 -10.06 -20.21
N LEU A 128 -18.30 -9.76 -18.92
CA LEU A 128 -19.27 -8.88 -18.29
C LEU A 128 -18.54 -7.68 -17.65
N LEU A 129 -18.92 -6.47 -18.02
CA LEU A 129 -18.44 -5.23 -17.40
C LEU A 129 -19.59 -4.55 -16.67
N THR A 130 -19.43 -4.30 -15.37
CA THR A 130 -20.49 -3.67 -14.55
C THR A 130 -19.94 -2.67 -13.56
N ASN A 131 -20.78 -1.67 -13.26
CA ASN A 131 -20.69 -0.93 -12.00
C ASN A 131 -21.44 -1.72 -10.94
N GLY A 132 -20.82 -1.89 -9.77
CA GLY A 132 -21.28 -2.84 -8.77
C GLY A 132 -21.06 -4.30 -9.15
N PHE A 133 -21.48 -5.16 -8.24
CA PHE A 133 -21.20 -6.59 -8.20
C PHE A 133 -22.53 -7.32 -8.20
N THR A 134 -22.73 -8.21 -9.16
CA THR A 134 -24.02 -8.86 -9.41
C THR A 134 -23.97 -10.34 -9.09
N ASN A 135 -24.94 -10.82 -8.31
CA ASN A 135 -25.18 -12.24 -8.05
C ASN A 135 -26.55 -12.64 -8.59
N LYS A 136 -26.60 -13.73 -9.35
CA LYS A 136 -27.84 -14.35 -9.83
C LYS A 136 -27.95 -15.74 -9.22
N ASP A 137 -28.91 -15.90 -8.31
CA ASP A 137 -29.20 -17.15 -7.60
C ASP A 137 -30.35 -17.89 -8.30
N GLY A 138 -30.01 -18.87 -9.12
CA GLY A 138 -30.91 -19.62 -9.98
C GLY A 138 -31.82 -18.73 -10.82
N CYS A 139 -33.12 -18.95 -10.69
CA CYS A 139 -34.14 -18.16 -11.40
C CYS A 139 -34.60 -16.90 -10.64
N SER A 140 -33.94 -16.56 -9.53
CA SER A 140 -34.30 -15.41 -8.70
C SER A 140 -33.86 -14.09 -9.33
N ALA A 141 -34.34 -12.99 -8.74
CA ALA A 141 -33.88 -11.66 -9.12
C ALA A 141 -32.38 -11.50 -8.81
N THR A 142 -31.68 -10.78 -9.68
CA THR A 142 -30.27 -10.47 -9.48
C THR A 142 -30.08 -9.54 -8.28
N THR A 143 -29.23 -9.94 -7.34
CA THR A 143 -28.76 -9.10 -6.24
C THR A 143 -27.60 -8.25 -6.72
N ILE A 144 -27.65 -6.95 -6.41
CA ILE A 144 -26.60 -5.99 -6.75
C ILE A 144 -26.01 -5.44 -5.45
N LYS A 145 -24.69 -5.49 -5.35
CA LYS A 145 -23.93 -4.83 -4.30
C LYS A 145 -23.07 -3.75 -4.93
N ASP A 146 -23.23 -2.51 -4.53
CA ASP A 146 -22.55 -1.38 -5.20
C ASP A 146 -21.04 -1.38 -4.96
N THR A 147 -20.59 -1.90 -3.81
CA THR A 147 -19.17 -1.88 -3.42
C THR A 147 -18.75 -3.12 -2.65
N ILE A 148 -17.48 -3.49 -2.76
CA ILE A 148 -16.83 -4.46 -1.86
C ILE A 148 -15.85 -3.70 -0.97
N ALA A 149 -16.27 -3.46 0.27
CA ALA A 149 -15.45 -2.77 1.28
C ALA A 149 -14.29 -3.67 1.77
N SER A 150 -13.39 -3.10 2.58
CA SER A 150 -12.30 -3.85 3.19
C SER A 150 -12.81 -5.03 4.01
N ASN A 151 -12.17 -6.19 3.88
CA ASN A 151 -12.55 -7.48 4.49
C ASN A 151 -13.93 -8.03 4.11
N ASP A 152 -14.64 -7.36 3.20
CA ASP A 152 -15.94 -7.77 2.72
C ASP A 152 -15.82 -8.88 1.66
N SER A 153 -16.88 -9.66 1.49
CA SER A 153 -16.95 -10.74 0.50
C SER A 153 -18.30 -10.74 -0.22
N PHE A 154 -18.31 -11.23 -1.45
CA PHE A 154 -19.52 -11.35 -2.25
C PHE A 154 -19.34 -12.41 -3.34
N ILE A 155 -20.40 -13.15 -3.64
CA ILE A 155 -20.42 -14.09 -4.78
C ILE A 155 -20.86 -13.29 -6.00
N ILE A 156 -20.11 -13.40 -7.10
CA ILE A 156 -20.46 -12.77 -8.37
C ILE A 156 -20.74 -13.83 -9.43
N SER A 157 -21.68 -13.51 -10.31
CA SER A 157 -22.11 -14.38 -11.39
C SER A 157 -21.61 -13.82 -12.73
N SER A 158 -21.17 -14.70 -13.63
CA SER A 158 -20.66 -14.30 -14.94
C SER A 158 -21.76 -13.85 -15.91
N ALA A 159 -21.37 -13.45 -17.12
CA ALA A 159 -22.27 -13.42 -18.25
C ALA A 159 -22.91 -14.80 -18.50
N LEU A 160 -24.09 -14.81 -19.14
CA LEU A 160 -24.86 -16.01 -19.43
C LEU A 160 -24.29 -16.76 -20.65
N PHE A 161 -24.37 -18.08 -20.57
CA PHE A 161 -24.04 -19.03 -21.62
C PHE A 161 -25.30 -19.80 -22.04
N ASP A 162 -25.51 -19.94 -23.35
CA ASP A 162 -26.62 -20.70 -23.94
C ASP A 162 -26.30 -22.21 -24.10
N ALA A 163 -25.20 -22.65 -23.50
CA ALA A 163 -24.73 -24.02 -23.49
C ALA A 163 -24.32 -24.42 -22.08
N THR A 164 -24.40 -25.72 -21.78
CA THR A 164 -23.93 -26.25 -20.50
C THR A 164 -22.43 -26.04 -20.33
N LEU A 165 -22.02 -25.69 -19.11
CA LEU A 165 -20.62 -25.62 -18.68
C LEU A 165 -20.23 -26.81 -17.80
N GLN A 166 -21.14 -27.78 -17.60
CA GLN A 166 -20.88 -28.94 -16.74
C GLN A 166 -19.71 -29.77 -17.28
N ASN A 167 -18.79 -30.15 -16.39
CA ASN A 167 -17.58 -30.89 -16.72
C ASN A 167 -16.63 -30.17 -17.71
N HIS A 168 -16.91 -28.92 -18.07
CA HIS A 168 -16.01 -28.14 -18.90
C HIS A 168 -14.95 -27.46 -18.03
N LYS A 169 -13.74 -27.36 -18.55
CA LYS A 169 -12.67 -26.63 -17.87
C LYS A 169 -12.80 -25.14 -18.17
N LEU A 170 -13.10 -24.38 -17.13
CA LEU A 170 -13.28 -22.94 -17.20
C LEU A 170 -12.02 -22.22 -16.74
N ARG A 171 -11.65 -21.15 -17.46
CA ARG A 171 -10.71 -20.13 -17.00
C ARG A 171 -11.52 -18.88 -16.69
N VAL A 172 -11.43 -18.43 -15.45
CA VAL A 172 -12.10 -17.23 -14.96
C VAL A 172 -11.06 -16.16 -14.64
N ASP A 173 -11.24 -15.00 -15.26
CA ASP A 173 -10.47 -13.79 -15.01
C ASP A 173 -11.41 -12.71 -14.46
N VAL A 174 -11.13 -12.24 -13.25
CA VAL A 174 -11.89 -11.18 -12.59
C VAL A 174 -10.97 -9.99 -12.35
N THR A 175 -11.37 -8.82 -12.81
CA THR A 175 -10.69 -7.54 -12.55
C THR A 175 -11.60 -6.66 -11.70
N LEU A 176 -11.11 -6.21 -10.56
CA LEU A 176 -11.81 -5.27 -9.69
C LEU A 176 -11.12 -3.91 -9.70
N CYS A 177 -11.91 -2.85 -9.78
CA CYS A 177 -11.43 -1.48 -9.90
C CYS A 177 -11.98 -0.59 -8.77
N THR A 178 -11.16 0.35 -8.31
CA THR A 178 -11.51 1.24 -7.19
C THR A 178 -12.50 2.35 -7.57
N GLU A 179 -12.70 2.60 -8.86
CA GLU A 179 -13.69 3.55 -9.38
C GLU A 179 -14.69 2.89 -10.32
N LEU A 180 -15.77 3.61 -10.61
CA LEU A 180 -16.80 3.18 -11.57
C LEU A 180 -16.23 3.17 -12.99
N ASN A 181 -16.84 2.34 -13.85
CA ASN A 181 -16.53 2.18 -15.28
C ASN A 181 -15.11 1.69 -15.53
N GLN A 182 -14.65 0.73 -14.71
CA GLN A 182 -13.33 0.09 -14.83
C GLN A 182 -12.18 1.12 -14.77
N LYS A 183 -12.31 2.11 -13.89
CA LYS A 183 -11.33 3.19 -13.67
C LYS A 183 -10.66 3.10 -12.30
N GLY A 184 -9.67 3.96 -12.10
CA GLY A 184 -8.89 4.02 -10.86
C GLY A 184 -7.77 3.00 -10.88
N ILE A 185 -7.52 2.36 -9.74
CA ILE A 185 -6.55 1.26 -9.66
C ILE A 185 -7.33 -0.04 -9.84
N CYS A 186 -6.93 -0.83 -10.82
CA CYS A 186 -7.54 -2.13 -11.10
C CYS A 186 -6.55 -3.25 -10.78
N VAL A 187 -7.07 -4.34 -10.22
CA VAL A 187 -6.31 -5.55 -9.93
C VAL A 187 -7.07 -6.75 -10.47
N SER A 188 -6.36 -7.70 -11.05
CA SER A 188 -6.93 -8.91 -11.64
C SER A 188 -6.52 -10.16 -10.86
N GLN A 189 -7.43 -11.12 -10.77
CA GLN A 189 -7.19 -12.46 -10.27
C GLN A 189 -7.74 -13.47 -11.25
N ARG A 190 -7.12 -14.65 -11.26
CA ARG A 190 -7.52 -15.77 -12.11
C ARG A 190 -7.73 -17.01 -11.29
N VAL A 191 -8.80 -17.75 -11.61
CA VAL A 191 -9.02 -19.10 -11.12
C VAL A 191 -9.39 -20.01 -12.30
N ASN A 192 -8.93 -21.25 -12.26
CA ASN A 192 -9.40 -22.27 -13.19
C ASN A 192 -10.14 -23.33 -12.38
N PHE A 193 -11.27 -23.79 -12.88
CA PHE A 193 -12.01 -24.87 -12.26
C PHE A 193 -12.83 -25.64 -13.28
N THR A 194 -13.23 -26.85 -12.89
CA THR A 194 -14.19 -27.66 -13.62
C THR A 194 -15.39 -27.79 -12.70
N PRO A 195 -16.55 -27.20 -13.04
CA PRO A 195 -17.75 -27.28 -12.23
C PRO A 195 -18.28 -28.71 -12.10
#